data_AF-A0A1M5IZT1-F1
#
_entry.id   AF-A0A1M5IZT1-F1
#
_cell.length_a   1.000
_cell.length_b   1.000
_cell.length_c   1.000
_cell.angle_alpha   90.00
_cell.angle_beta   90.00
_cell.angle_gamma   90.00
#
_symmetry.space_group_name_H-M   'P 1'
#
loop_
_entity.id
_entity.type
_entity.pdbx_description
1 polymer ?
#
loop_
_entity_poly.entity_id
_entity_poly.type
_entity_poly.pdbx_seq_one_letter_code
_entity_poly.pdbx_strand_id
1 'polypeptide(L)'
;MKLSGNIERKVLYSELHKKLKEVDRFTMPEVPFSHFLPTKRKFRADFLMPVLKIIIEVNGGQFTGGRHTRGGDGYENDLVKINLAQIHGYKVLQFTYQMLKRGEHLKVLQMINNTTSSCVKL
;
A
#
# COMPACT_ATOMS: atom_id res chain seq x y z
N MET A 1 12.41 3.97 -26.07
CA MET A 1 13.47 4.15 -25.05
C MET A 1 13.04 3.43 -23.76
N LYS A 2 13.77 2.43 -23.28
CA LYS A 2 13.45 1.77 -21.99
C LYS A 2 13.82 2.72 -20.86
N LEU A 3 12.88 3.02 -19.97
CA LEU A 3 13.16 3.81 -18.76
C LEU A 3 14.14 3.05 -17.86
N SER A 4 14.97 3.77 -17.09
CA SER A 4 15.72 3.13 -16.01
C SER A 4 14.74 2.59 -14.96
N GLY A 5 15.07 1.48 -14.31
CA GLY A 5 14.15 0.83 -13.36
C GLY A 5 13.73 1.73 -12.18
N ASN A 6 14.55 2.71 -11.81
CA ASN A 6 14.19 3.69 -10.78
C ASN A 6 13.13 4.69 -11.29
N ILE A 7 13.28 5.17 -12.53
CA ILE A 7 12.30 6.07 -13.15
C ILE A 7 10.96 5.35 -13.34
N GLU A 8 10.97 4.10 -13.83
CA GLU A 8 9.74 3.30 -14.01
C GLU A 8 8.99 3.14 -12.67
N ARG A 9 9.68 2.84 -11.57
CA ARG A 9 9.07 2.73 -10.24
C ARG A 9 8.43 4.03 -9.77
N LYS A 10 9.10 5.17 -9.98
CA LYS A 10 8.55 6.50 -9.64
C LYS A 10 7.28 6.80 -10.45
N VAL A 11 7.27 6.46 -11.74
CA VAL A 11 6.10 6.61 -12.59
C VAL A 11 4.95 5.73 -12.08
N LEU A 12 5.20 4.44 -11.84
CA LEU A 12 4.18 3.52 -11.32
C LEU A 12 3.60 3.96 -9.97
N TYR A 13 4.47 4.44 -9.06
CA TYR A 13 4.04 4.94 -7.75
C TYR A 13 3.17 6.20 -7.87
N SER A 14 3.54 7.13 -8.76
CA SER A 14 2.76 8.33 -9.05
C SER A 14 1.40 8.02 -9.67
N GLU A 15 1.35 7.12 -10.65
CA GLU A 15 0.10 6.69 -11.28
C GLU A 15 -0.81 5.95 -10.30
N LEU A 16 -0.24 5.08 -9.45
CA LEU A 16 -0.99 4.46 -8.37
C LEU A 16 -1.61 5.52 -7.47
N HIS A 17 -0.84 6.49 -6.98
CA HIS A 17 -1.35 7.56 -6.12
C HIS A 17 -2.55 8.30 -6.73
N LYS A 18 -2.49 8.64 -8.02
CA LYS A 18 -3.62 9.27 -8.73
C LYS A 18 -4.86 8.38 -8.68
N LYS A 19 -4.72 7.08 -8.97
CA LYS A 19 -5.82 6.11 -8.92
C LYS A 19 -6.37 5.90 -7.52
N LEU A 20 -5.52 5.91 -6.49
CA LEU A 20 -5.98 5.83 -5.12
C LEU A 20 -6.82 7.06 -4.73
N LYS A 21 -6.47 8.26 -5.21
CA LYS A 21 -7.28 9.47 -5.00
C LYS A 21 -8.63 9.47 -5.70
N GLU A 22 -8.79 8.69 -6.76
CA GLU A 22 -10.11 8.46 -7.39
C GLU A 22 -11.03 7.62 -6.48
N VAL A 23 -10.46 6.79 -5.59
CA VAL A 23 -11.20 5.92 -4.65
C VAL A 23 -11.42 6.61 -3.29
N ASP A 24 -10.35 7.18 -2.72
CA ASP A 24 -10.39 8.01 -1.52
C ASP A 24 -9.62 9.30 -1.78
N ARG A 25 -10.36 10.40 -1.97
CA ARG A 25 -9.80 11.72 -2.31
C ARG A 25 -8.78 12.24 -1.29
N PHE A 26 -8.82 11.74 -0.06
CA PHE A 26 -7.93 12.14 1.03
C PHE A 26 -6.69 11.23 1.14
N THR A 27 -6.45 10.38 0.14
CA THR A 27 -5.26 9.52 0.11
C THR A 27 -3.98 10.36 0.24
N MET A 28 -3.10 9.94 1.16
CA MET A 28 -1.79 10.56 1.40
C MET A 28 -0.67 9.54 1.21
N PRO A 29 0.46 9.91 0.57
CA PRO A 29 1.64 9.06 0.46
C PRO A 29 2.54 9.15 1.71
N GLU A 30 3.35 8.12 1.95
CA GLU A 30 4.50 8.10 2.87
C GLU A 30 4.16 8.49 4.33
N VAL A 31 3.01 8.04 4.84
CA VAL A 31 2.45 8.47 6.13
C VAL A 31 3.01 7.67 7.29
N PRO A 32 3.64 8.29 8.31
CA PRO A 32 4.02 7.60 9.55
C PRO A 32 2.81 6.99 10.26
N PHE A 33 2.94 5.75 10.74
CA PHE A 33 1.87 5.08 11.49
C PHE A 33 1.48 5.85 12.75
N SER A 34 2.43 6.52 13.41
CA SER A 34 2.17 7.34 14.60
C SER A 34 1.21 8.51 14.37
N HIS A 35 0.91 8.87 13.10
CA HIS A 35 -0.06 9.93 12.79
C HIS A 35 -1.51 9.44 12.87
N PHE A 36 -1.74 8.12 12.79
CA PHE A 36 -3.09 7.55 12.74
C PHE A 36 -3.28 6.30 13.60
N LEU A 37 -2.22 5.80 14.24
CA LEU A 37 -2.23 4.69 15.19
C LEU A 37 -1.47 5.06 16.46
N PRO A 38 -1.92 4.60 17.64
CA PRO A 38 -1.22 4.79 18.91
C PRO A 38 -0.03 3.82 19.01
N THR A 39 1.05 4.08 18.27
CA THR A 39 2.26 3.25 18.27
C THR A 39 3.53 4.06 18.44
N LYS A 40 4.49 3.49 19.17
CA LYS A 40 5.86 4.02 19.29
C LYS A 40 6.79 3.51 18.18
N ARG A 41 6.31 2.59 17.33
CA ARG A 41 7.09 2.03 16.21
C ARG A 41 7.19 3.03 15.07
N LYS A 42 8.37 3.17 14.47
CA LYS A 42 8.63 4.09 13.35
C LYS A 42 8.25 3.49 11.99
N PHE A 43 7.06 2.91 11.91
CA PHE A 43 6.51 2.40 10.64
C PHE A 43 5.95 3.54 9.79
N ARG A 44 5.91 3.31 8.48
CA ARG A 44 5.38 4.25 7.48
C ARG A 44 4.56 3.47 6.47
N ALA A 45 3.36 3.94 6.19
CA ALA A 45 2.52 3.46 5.08
C ALA A 45 3.01 4.09 3.79
N ASP A 46 3.12 3.31 2.70
CA ASP A 46 3.37 3.90 1.38
C ASP A 46 2.18 4.78 0.97
N PHE A 47 0.95 4.33 1.19
CA PHE A 47 -0.24 5.18 1.12
C PHE A 47 -1.25 4.88 2.22
N LEU A 48 -1.91 5.94 2.70
CA LEU A 48 -3.03 5.88 3.62
C LEU A 48 -4.29 6.43 2.95
N MET A 49 -5.35 5.62 2.92
CA MET A 49 -6.73 6.03 2.62
C MET A 49 -7.49 6.19 3.95
N PRO A 50 -7.58 7.41 4.50
CA PRO A 50 -8.09 7.61 5.84
C PRO A 50 -9.61 7.38 5.95
N VAL A 51 -10.39 7.62 4.89
CA VAL A 51 -11.86 7.46 4.91
C VAL A 51 -12.24 5.99 4.95
N LEU A 52 -11.57 5.18 4.14
CA LEU A 52 -11.86 3.75 4.02
C LEU A 52 -11.11 2.88 5.04
N LYS A 53 -10.22 3.49 5.85
CA LYS A 53 -9.26 2.80 6.72
C LYS A 53 -8.47 1.72 5.97
N ILE A 54 -7.86 2.10 4.85
CA ILE A 54 -7.03 1.21 4.04
C ILE A 54 -5.61 1.76 3.98
N ILE A 55 -4.64 0.86 4.17
CA ILE A 55 -3.22 1.11 3.91
C ILE A 55 -2.83 0.36 2.63
N ILE A 56 -2.09 1.02 1.76
CA ILE A 56 -1.49 0.40 0.57
C ILE A 56 0.02 0.32 0.76
N GLU A 57 0.59 -0.85 0.48
CA GLU A 57 2.02 -1.11 0.53
C GLU A 57 2.52 -1.58 -0.84
N VAL A 58 3.60 -1.00 -1.36
CA VAL A 58 4.23 -1.32 -2.65
C VAL A 58 5.61 -1.93 -2.39
N ASN A 59 5.63 -3.25 -2.30
CA ASN A 59 6.82 -4.03 -2.02
C ASN A 59 7.77 -4.11 -3.22
N GLY A 60 9.06 -3.88 -2.97
CA GLY A 60 10.15 -4.07 -3.93
C GLY A 60 11.19 -5.07 -3.42
N GLY A 61 12.07 -5.54 -4.32
CA GLY A 61 13.29 -6.28 -3.91
C GLY A 61 13.09 -7.70 -3.38
N GLN A 62 11.90 -8.28 -3.51
CA GLN A 62 11.58 -9.64 -3.07
C GLN A 62 12.45 -10.73 -3.74
N PHE A 63 12.96 -10.48 -4.95
CA PHE A 63 13.77 -11.45 -5.71
C PHE A 63 15.24 -11.05 -5.89
N THR A 64 15.69 -9.93 -5.29
CA THR A 64 17.03 -9.38 -5.53
C THR A 64 18.00 -9.58 -4.37
N GLY A 65 17.78 -10.58 -3.51
CA GLY A 65 18.64 -10.78 -2.32
C GLY A 65 18.65 -9.58 -1.36
N GLY A 66 17.58 -8.77 -1.38
CA GLY A 66 17.42 -7.56 -0.58
C GLY A 66 17.01 -7.84 0.87
N ARG A 67 16.62 -6.77 1.58
CA ARG A 67 16.23 -6.80 3.01
C ARG A 67 15.17 -7.86 3.36
N HIS A 68 14.34 -8.27 2.39
CA HIS A 68 13.27 -9.26 2.59
C HIS A 68 13.73 -10.71 2.37
N THR A 69 14.90 -10.95 1.76
CA THR A 69 15.41 -12.29 1.43
C THR A 69 16.68 -12.69 2.18
N ARG A 70 17.34 -11.75 2.87
CA ARG A 70 18.45 -12.03 3.81
C ARG A 70 17.91 -12.32 5.21
N GLY A 71 17.19 -13.43 5.35
CA GLY A 71 16.44 -13.88 6.54
C GLY A 71 16.94 -13.34 7.90
N GLY A 72 16.01 -12.84 8.70
CA GLY A 72 16.27 -12.32 10.04
C GLY A 72 15.14 -11.39 10.45
N ASP A 73 15.33 -10.08 10.35
CA ASP A 73 14.42 -9.12 11.00
C ASP A 73 13.53 -8.31 10.06
N GLY A 74 13.87 -8.23 8.77
CA GLY A 74 13.15 -7.37 7.82
C GLY A 74 11.71 -7.82 7.61
N TYR A 75 11.56 -9.07 7.20
CA TYR A 75 10.25 -9.67 6.94
C TYR A 75 9.39 -9.77 8.21
N GLU A 76 9.96 -10.17 9.35
CA GLU A 76 9.23 -10.21 10.61
C GLU A 76 8.73 -8.82 11.03
N ASN A 77 9.55 -7.77 10.83
CA ASN A 77 9.11 -6.39 11.08
C ASN A 77 7.97 -5.95 10.16
N ASP A 78 7.95 -6.41 8.90
CA ASP A 78 6.83 -6.17 8.00
C ASP A 78 5.56 -6.87 8.47
N LEU A 79 5.67 -8.12 8.94
CA LEU A 79 4.55 -8.84 9.57
C LEU A 79 4.03 -8.12 10.82
N VAL A 80 4.92 -7.63 11.69
CA VAL A 80 4.55 -6.83 12.87
C VAL A 80 3.84 -5.54 12.45
N LYS A 81 4.32 -4.85 11.41
CA LYS A 81 3.69 -3.65 10.87
C LYS A 81 2.27 -3.96 10.36
N ILE A 82 2.11 -5.01 9.56
CA ILE A 82 0.82 -5.41 9.00
C ILE A 82 -0.16 -5.81 10.10
N ASN A 83 0.26 -6.65 11.04
CA ASN A 83 -0.60 -7.07 12.16
C ASN A 83 -1.03 -5.88 13.02
N LEU A 84 -0.12 -4.95 13.31
CA LEU A 84 -0.44 -3.74 14.06
C LEU A 84 -1.54 -2.91 13.36
N ALA A 85 -1.43 -2.72 12.05
CA ALA A 85 -2.45 -2.02 11.28
C ALA A 85 -3.81 -2.75 11.35
N GLN A 86 -3.81 -4.07 11.14
CA GLN A 86 -5.04 -4.88 11.15
C GLN A 86 -5.74 -4.87 12.51
N ILE A 87 -5.00 -5.00 13.62
CA ILE A 87 -5.55 -4.93 14.98
C ILE A 87 -6.28 -3.61 15.23
N HIS A 88 -5.82 -2.52 14.61
CA HIS A 88 -6.44 -1.20 14.74
C HIS A 88 -7.53 -0.93 13.69
N GLY A 89 -8.01 -1.96 13.00
CA GLY A 89 -9.12 -1.88 12.06
C GLY A 89 -8.75 -1.34 10.68
N TYR A 90 -7.46 -1.30 10.34
CA TYR A 90 -7.02 -0.98 8.98
C TYR A 90 -6.93 -2.24 8.13
N LYS A 91 -7.47 -2.18 6.91
CA LYS A 91 -7.15 -3.17 5.88
C LYS A 91 -5.79 -2.83 5.28
N VAL A 92 -4.98 -3.83 4.96
CA VAL A 92 -3.68 -3.63 4.30
C VAL A 92 -3.69 -4.35 2.96
N LEU A 93 -3.55 -3.59 1.87
CA LEU A 93 -3.46 -4.13 0.51
C LEU A 93 -2.02 -4.00 0.01
N GLN A 94 -1.45 -5.11 -0.42
CA GLN A 94 -0.04 -5.19 -0.76
C GLN A 94 0.13 -5.50 -2.24
N PHE A 95 1.01 -4.74 -2.90
CA PHE A 95 1.33 -4.91 -4.31
C PHE A 95 2.84 -5.00 -4.49
N THR A 96 3.29 -5.61 -5.58
CA THR A 96 4.66 -5.46 -6.04
C THR A 96 4.69 -4.47 -7.20
N TYR A 97 5.84 -3.85 -7.48
CA TYR A 97 5.99 -3.03 -8.69
C TYR A 97 5.66 -3.80 -9.99
N GLN A 98 5.86 -5.13 -10.01
CA GLN A 98 5.46 -5.96 -11.16
C GLN A 98 3.95 -6.14 -11.27
N MET A 99 3.24 -6.27 -10.15
CA MET A 99 1.76 -6.26 -10.13
C MET A 99 1.21 -4.91 -10.57
N LEU A 100 1.85 -3.80 -10.17
CA LEU A 100 1.47 -2.46 -10.65
C LEU A 100 1.62 -2.36 -12.16
N LYS A 101 2.76 -2.82 -12.69
CA LYS A 101 3.03 -2.85 -14.13
C LYS A 101 2.02 -3.70 -14.91
N ARG A 102 1.54 -4.81 -14.32
CA ARG A 102 0.50 -5.66 -14.91
C ARG A 102 -0.93 -5.16 -14.67
N GLY A 103 -1.11 -4.03 -13.99
CA GLY A 103 -2.42 -3.43 -13.74
C GLY A 103 -3.29 -4.18 -12.71
N GLU A 104 -2.73 -5.10 -11.93
CA GLU A 104 -3.52 -5.95 -11.01
C GLU A 104 -4.22 -5.15 -9.90
N HIS A 105 -3.62 -4.03 -9.48
CA HIS A 105 -4.20 -3.10 -8.52
C HIS A 105 -5.55 -2.54 -8.97
N LEU A 106 -5.77 -2.35 -10.28
CA LEU A 106 -7.03 -1.80 -10.80
C LEU A 106 -8.23 -2.69 -10.47
N LYS A 107 -8.07 -4.01 -10.55
CA LYS A 107 -9.12 -4.97 -10.19
C LYS A 107 -9.48 -4.87 -8.71
N VAL A 108 -8.47 -4.73 -7.85
CA VAL A 108 -8.67 -4.56 -6.41
C VAL A 108 -9.41 -3.25 -6.11
N LEU A 109 -9.01 -2.13 -6.74
CA LEU A 109 -9.68 -0.84 -6.58
C LEU A 109 -11.15 -0.89 -7.03
N GLN A 110 -11.45 -1.62 -8.11
CA GLN A 110 -12.83 -1.83 -8.56
C GLN A 110 -13.66 -2.60 -7.51
N MET A 111 -13.10 -3.63 -6.87
CA MET A 111 -13.78 -4.38 -5.81
C MET A 111 -14.10 -3.50 -4.60
N ILE A 112 -13.21 -2.58 -4.25
CA ILE A 112 -13.44 -1.61 -3.16
C ILE A 112 -14.66 -0.74 -3.49
N ASN A 113 -14.70 -0.14 -4.67
CA ASN A 113 -15.81 0.74 -5.09
C ASN A 113 -17.17 0.02 -5.14
N ASN A 114 -17.18 -1.25 -5.54
CA ASN A 114 -18.41 -2.04 -5.58
C ASN A 114 -18.94 -2.35 -4.16
N THR A 115 -18.03 -2.59 -3.22
CA THR A 115 -18.37 -2.89 -1.82
C THR A 115 -18.87 -1.65 -1.08
N THR A 116 -18.30 -0.47 -1.36
CA THR A 116 -18.77 0.78 -0.75
C THR A 116 -20.11 1.22 -1.33
N SER A 117 -20.36 0.97 -2.62
CA SER A 117 -21.62 1.34 -3.29
C SER A 117 -22.81 0.48 -2.87
N SER A 118 -22.60 -0.76 -2.41
CA SER A 118 -23.68 -1.61 -1.90
C SER A 118 -24.12 -1.24 -0.48
N CYS A 119 -23.22 -0.70 0.34
CA CYS A 119 -23.54 -0.29 1.72
C CYS A 119 -24.41 0.97 1.85
N VAL A 120 -24.57 1.77 0.78
CA VAL A 120 -25.35 3.03 0.80
C VAL A 120 -26.80 2.84 0.31
N LYS A 121 -27.19 1.62 -0.09
CA LYS A 121 -28.53 1.30 -0.61
C LYS A 121 -29.52 0.77 0.45
N LEU A 122 -29.40 1.18 1.72
CA LEU A 122 -30.38 0.87 2.77
C LEU A 122 -31.17 2.10 3.18
#